data_AF-A0A654TBN7-F1
#
_entry.id   AF-A0A654TBN7-F1
#
_cell.length_a   1.000
_cell.length_b   1.000
_cell.length_c   1.000
_cell.angle_alpha   90.00
_cell.angle_beta   90.00
_cell.angle_gamma   90.00
#
_symmetry.space_group_name_H-M   'P 1'
#
loop_
_entity.id
_entity.type
_entity.pdbx_description
1 polymer ?
#
loop_
_entity_poly.entity_id
_entity_poly.type
_entity_poly.pdbx_seq_one_letter_code
_entity_poly.pdbx_strand_id
1 'polypeptide(L)'
;MFTAGLWSVWKSYRSAPPLLSCTVITTDAVGELAEIHDRMPLLLAEEDWDDWLNPDAPPDPELLARPPDVRDIALRQVSTLVNNVRNNGPELLEPARSQPEQIQLL
;
A
#
# COMPACT_ATOMS: atom_id res chain seq x y z
N MET A 1 1.92 9.79 -2.55
CA MET A 1 1.10 8.59 -2.84
C MET A 1 0.11 8.41 -1.70
N PHE A 2 -1.19 8.40 -2.01
CA PHE A 2 -2.27 8.16 -1.05
C PHE A 2 -3.04 6.91 -1.46
N THR A 3 -3.52 6.16 -0.48
CA THR A 3 -4.23 4.89 -0.71
C THR A 3 -5.60 4.93 -0.04
N ALA A 4 -6.60 4.38 -0.71
CA ALA A 4 -7.93 4.21 -0.15
C ALA A 4 -7.90 3.26 1.05
N GLY A 5 -8.62 3.63 2.11
CA GLY A 5 -8.66 2.85 3.34
C GLY A 5 -9.95 3.02 4.11
N LEU A 6 -10.31 1.99 4.87
CA LEU A 6 -11.44 2.01 5.78
C LEU A 6 -10.91 2.13 7.22
N TRP A 7 -11.70 2.71 8.11
CA TRP A 7 -11.33 2.83 9.51
C TRP A 7 -12.53 2.56 10.41
N SER A 8 -12.25 2.16 11.66
CA SER A 8 -13.28 1.98 12.67
C SER A 8 -12.72 2.25 14.07
N VAL A 9 -13.62 2.62 14.98
CA VAL A 9 -13.32 2.67 16.41
C VAL A 9 -13.96 1.46 17.08
N TRP A 10 -13.14 0.60 17.66
CA TRP A 10 -13.60 -0.49 18.50
C TRP A 10 -13.59 -0.08 19.98
N LYS A 11 -14.73 -0.25 20.66
CA LYS A 11 -14.86 0.02 22.10
C LYS A 11 -14.93 -1.31 22.85
N SER A 12 -13.96 -1.54 23.73
CA SER A 12 -13.94 -2.71 24.60
C SER A 12 -15.01 -2.61 25.69
N TYR A 13 -15.51 -3.77 26.13
CA TYR A 13 -16.37 -3.90 27.31
C TYR A 13 -15.59 -3.84 28.64
N ARG A 14 -14.26 -4.04 28.58
CA ARG A 14 -13.35 -3.76 29.70
C ARG A 14 -12.97 -2.29 29.58
N SER A 15 -12.76 -1.58 30.69
CA SER A 15 -12.48 -0.12 30.77
C SER A 15 -11.20 0.36 30.08
N ALA A 16 -10.86 -0.20 28.92
CA ALA A 16 -9.76 0.19 28.05
C ALA A 16 -10.18 1.38 27.18
N PRO A 17 -9.21 2.22 26.77
CA PRO A 17 -9.44 3.25 25.77
C PRO A 17 -9.99 2.65 24.45
N PRO A 18 -10.82 3.40 23.71
CA PRO A 18 -11.23 3.00 22.36
C PRO A 18 -10.03 2.77 21.45
N LEU A 19 -10.07 1.70 20.66
CA LEU A 19 -9.06 1.38 19.66
C LEU A 19 -9.48 1.95 18.30
N LEU A 20 -8.73 2.93 17.80
CA LEU A 20 -8.82 3.39 16.43
C LEU A 20 -7.97 2.47 15.54
N SER A 21 -8.57 1.92 14.49
CA SER A 21 -7.88 1.05 13.54
C SER A 21 -8.28 1.38 12.10
N CYS A 22 -7.41 1.06 11.16
CA CYS A 22 -7.67 1.20 9.73
C CYS A 22 -7.16 -0.02 8.95
N THR A 23 -7.63 -0.13 7.71
CA THR A 23 -7.18 -1.10 6.72
C THR A 23 -7.01 -0.41 5.38
N VAL A 24 -6.11 -0.95 4.54
CA VAL A 24 -5.88 -0.49 3.18
C VAL A 24 -6.72 -1.33 2.22
N ILE A 25 -7.41 -0.70 1.28
CA ILE A 25 -8.12 -1.39 0.21
C ILE A 25 -7.09 -1.81 -0.85
N THR A 26 -7.19 -3.06 -1.31
CA THR A 26 -6.33 -3.59 -2.38
C THR A 26 -7.12 -3.89 -3.64
N THR A 27 -6.45 -3.80 -4.78
CA THR A 27 -6.94 -4.16 -6.12
C THR A 27 -5.91 -5.04 -6.81
N ASP A 28 -6.23 -5.53 -8.01
CA ASP A 28 -5.28 -6.28 -8.83
C ASP A 28 -4.13 -5.37 -9.27
N ALA A 29 -2.91 -5.89 -9.23
CA ALA A 29 -1.74 -5.14 -9.69
C ALA A 29 -1.77 -4.95 -11.23
N VAL A 30 -1.23 -3.84 -11.70
CA VAL A 30 -1.15 -3.49 -13.13
C VAL A 30 0.28 -3.14 -13.54
N GLY A 31 0.59 -3.28 -14.83
CA GLY A 31 1.91 -2.92 -15.38
C GLY A 31 3.04 -3.69 -14.71
N GLU A 32 4.19 -3.03 -14.50
CA GLU A 32 5.38 -3.63 -13.89
C GLU A 32 5.14 -4.08 -12.43
N LEU A 33 4.17 -3.49 -11.71
CA LEU A 33 3.84 -3.92 -10.34
C LEU A 33 3.30 -5.36 -10.31
N ALA A 34 2.61 -5.79 -11.37
CA ALA A 34 2.09 -7.15 -11.49
C ALA A 34 3.19 -8.20 -11.65
N GLU A 35 4.41 -7.80 -12.03
CA GLU A 35 5.58 -8.68 -12.05
C GLU A 35 6.14 -8.94 -10.65
N ILE A 36 5.79 -8.10 -9.67
CA ILE A 36 6.25 -8.20 -8.26
C ILE A 36 5.22 -8.97 -7.41
N HIS A 37 3.94 -8.64 -7.54
CA HIS A 37 2.84 -9.25 -6.77
C HIS A 37 1.52 -9.12 -7.54
N ASP A 38 0.59 -10.05 -7.33
CA ASP A 38 -0.74 -10.04 -7.97
C ASP A 38 -1.69 -8.92 -7.46
N ARG A 39 -1.32 -8.22 -6.38
CA ARG A 39 -2.17 -7.25 -5.69
C ARG A 39 -1.40 -5.97 -5.40
N MET A 40 -2.11 -4.84 -5.41
CA MET A 40 -1.57 -3.54 -5.03
C MET A 40 -2.59 -2.72 -4.23
N PRO A 41 -2.16 -1.69 -3.47
CA PRO A 41 -3.10 -0.76 -2.85
C PRO A 41 -3.94 -0.01 -3.89
N LEU A 42 -5.21 0.28 -3.60
CA LEU A 42 -6.00 1.20 -4.40
C LEU A 42 -5.46 2.62 -4.20
N LEU A 43 -4.83 3.17 -5.22
CA LEU A 43 -4.25 4.52 -5.19
C LEU A 43 -5.33 5.57 -5.46
N LEU A 44 -5.26 6.69 -4.75
CA LEU A 44 -6.17 7.82 -4.93
C LEU A 44 -5.45 8.99 -5.60
N ALA A 45 -5.98 9.43 -6.75
CA ALA A 45 -5.57 10.69 -7.36
C ALA A 45 -6.03 11.87 -6.50
N GLU A 46 -5.30 12.99 -6.57
CA GLU A 46 -5.59 14.18 -5.75
C GLU A 46 -7.01 14.72 -5.96
N GLU A 47 -7.51 14.65 -7.20
CA GLU A 47 -8.88 15.05 -7.56
C GLU A 47 -9.98 14.20 -6.90
N ASP A 48 -9.68 12.98 -6.47
CA ASP A 48 -10.65 12.06 -5.86
C ASP A 48 -10.67 12.15 -4.32
N TRP A 49 -9.78 12.95 -3.69
CA TRP A 49 -9.65 12.95 -2.23
C TRP A 49 -10.89 13.49 -1.52
N ASP A 50 -11.48 14.58 -2.03
CA ASP A 50 -12.65 15.21 -1.42
C ASP A 50 -13.86 14.25 -1.45
N ASP A 51 -14.07 13.58 -2.58
CA ASP A 51 -15.14 12.59 -2.73
C ASP A 51 -14.89 11.35 -1.85
N TRP A 52 -13.64 10.89 -1.73
CA TRP A 52 -13.29 9.75 -0.87
C TRP A 52 -13.47 10.04 0.63
N LEU A 53 -13.16 11.27 1.07
CA LEU A 53 -13.19 11.67 2.47
C LEU A 53 -14.55 12.27 2.91
N ASN A 54 -15.50 12.42 2.00
CA ASN A 54 -16.81 13.00 2.29
C ASN A 54 -17.63 12.09 3.22
N PRO A 55 -17.93 12.51 4.47
CA PRO A 55 -18.71 11.69 5.40
C PRO A 55 -20.21 11.70 5.10
N ASP A 56 -20.68 12.65 4.29
CA ASP A 56 -22.09 12.89 3.99
C ASP A 56 -22.54 12.23 2.68
N ALA A 57 -21.61 11.59 1.96
CA ALA A 57 -21.88 10.86 0.72
C ALA A 57 -21.30 9.44 0.79
N PRO A 58 -21.96 8.43 0.18
CA PRO A 58 -21.31 7.15 -0.04
C PRO A 58 -20.15 7.33 -1.04
N PRO A 59 -19.06 6.55 -0.92
CA PRO A 59 -17.98 6.60 -1.89
C PRO A 59 -18.49 6.19 -3.27
N ASP A 60 -18.00 6.87 -4.31
CA ASP A 60 -18.31 6.57 -5.71
C ASP A 60 -17.88 5.12 -6.05
N PRO A 61 -18.79 4.23 -6.46
CA PRO A 61 -18.44 2.87 -6.85
C PRO A 61 -17.45 2.82 -8.02
N GLU A 62 -17.41 3.84 -8.88
CA GLU A 62 -16.47 3.89 -9.99
C GLU A 62 -15.02 4.04 -9.50
N LEU A 63 -14.77 4.70 -8.36
CA LEU A 63 -13.43 4.74 -7.73
C LEU A 63 -12.86 3.35 -7.45
N LEU A 64 -13.73 2.38 -7.15
CA LEU A 64 -13.33 1.00 -6.87
C LEU A 64 -13.13 0.16 -8.15
N ALA A 65 -13.72 0.61 -9.27
CA ALA A 65 -13.70 -0.11 -10.54
C ALA A 65 -12.68 0.47 -11.55
N ARG A 66 -12.24 1.71 -11.34
CA ARG A 66 -11.25 2.38 -12.19
C ARG A 66 -9.91 1.62 -12.14
N PRO A 67 -9.26 1.36 -13.30
CA PRO A 67 -7.90 0.85 -13.32
C PRO A 67 -6.95 1.83 -12.60
N PRO A 68 -6.04 1.35 -11.75
CA PRO A 68 -5.14 2.23 -11.01
C PRO A 68 -4.16 2.92 -11.95
N ASP A 69 -3.98 4.24 -11.77
CA ASP A 69 -2.93 5.00 -12.43
C ASP A 69 -1.61 4.86 -11.68
N VAL A 70 -0.63 4.23 -12.32
CA VAL A 70 0.67 3.89 -11.71
C VAL A 70 1.84 4.60 -12.39
N ARG A 71 1.56 5.58 -13.27
CA ARG A 71 2.60 6.25 -14.08
C ARG A 71 3.68 6.95 -13.24
N ASP A 72 3.31 7.42 -12.05
CA ASP A 72 4.22 8.13 -11.14
C ASP A 72 4.89 7.20 -10.11
N ILE A 73 4.77 5.87 -10.27
CA ILE A 73 5.43 4.89 -9.40
C ILE A 73 6.72 4.40 -10.05
N ALA A 74 7.84 4.66 -9.37
CA ALA A 74 9.14 4.09 -9.73
C ALA A 74 9.39 2.80 -8.95
N LEU A 75 9.74 1.73 -9.68
CA LEU A 75 10.15 0.45 -9.10
C LEU A 75 11.65 0.37 -8.95
N ARG A 76 12.09 -0.20 -7.82
CA ARG A 76 13.50 -0.51 -7.58
C ARG A 76 13.63 -1.60 -6.54
N GLN A 77 14.60 -2.48 -6.76
CA GLN A 77 14.96 -3.49 -5.77
C GLN A 77 15.66 -2.84 -4.57
N VAL A 78 15.33 -3.29 -3.36
CA VAL A 78 15.95 -2.86 -2.10
C VAL A 78 16.58 -4.04 -1.37
N SER A 79 17.39 -3.75 -0.35
CA SER A 79 18.05 -4.77 0.47
C SER A 79 17.04 -5.65 1.22
N THR A 80 17.36 -6.94 1.39
CA THR A 80 16.56 -7.88 2.21
C THR A 80 16.53 -7.51 3.70
N LEU A 81 17.33 -6.53 4.12
CA LEU A 81 17.23 -5.93 5.46
C LEU A 81 15.80 -5.45 5.77
N VAL A 82 15.02 -5.03 4.76
CA VAL A 82 13.63 -4.59 4.93
C VAL A 82 12.70 -5.70 5.45
N ASN A 83 13.08 -6.96 5.29
CA ASN A 83 12.26 -8.11 5.71
C ASN A 83 12.14 -8.25 7.24
N ASN A 84 12.99 -7.56 8.01
CA ASN A 84 12.93 -7.56 9.47
C ASN A 84 12.38 -6.22 9.98
N VAL A 85 11.17 -6.27 10.56
CA VAL A 85 10.45 -5.10 11.10
C VAL A 85 11.17 -4.34 12.23
N ARG A 86 12.24 -4.91 12.79
CA ARG A 86 13.07 -4.22 13.79
C ARG A 86 14.00 -3.17 13.16
N ASN A 87 14.24 -3.24 11.86
CA ASN A 87 15.06 -2.28 11.12
C ASN A 87 14.18 -1.09 10.71
N ASN A 88 14.68 0.14 10.89
CA ASN A 88 13.95 1.36 10.54
C ASN A 88 14.90 2.50 10.10
N GLY A 89 16.00 2.14 9.43
CA GLY A 89 16.99 3.10 8.94
C GLY A 89 16.70 3.55 7.51
N PRO A 90 17.20 4.72 7.08
CA PRO A 90 17.02 5.23 5.72
C PRO A 90 17.60 4.29 4.65
N GLU A 91 18.61 3.49 4.99
CA GLU A 91 19.25 2.52 4.10
C GLU A 91 18.30 1.43 3.57
N LEU A 92 17.14 1.22 4.23
CA LEU A 92 16.11 0.30 3.76
C LEU A 92 15.45 0.76 2.47
N LEU A 93 15.53 2.07 2.20
CA LEU A 93 15.08 2.71 0.98
C LEU A 93 16.25 2.98 0.04
N GLU A 94 17.45 2.45 0.22
CA GLU A 94 18.50 2.58 -0.80
C GLU A 94 18.40 1.45 -1.83
N PRO A 95 18.75 1.68 -3.11
CA PRO A 95 18.81 0.59 -4.09
C PRO A 95 19.69 -0.56 -3.60
N ALA A 96 19.25 -1.79 -3.81
CA ALA A 96 20.06 -2.95 -3.50
C ALA A 96 21.37 -2.88 -4.28
N ARG A 97 22.50 -3.10 -3.60
CA ARG A 97 23.75 -3.40 -4.32
C ARG A 97 23.55 -4.73 -5.03
N SER A 98 23.89 -4.79 -6.31
CA SER A 98 23.85 -6.01 -7.11
C SER A 98 24.59 -7.12 -6.38
N GLN A 99 23.86 -8.10 -5.85
CA GLN A 99 24.46 -9.36 -5.47
C GLN A 99 24.63 -10.15 -6.77
N PRO A 100 25.82 -10.70 -7.06
CA PRO A 100 25.95 -11.61 -8.20
C PRO A 100 24.88 -12.69 -8.05
N GLU A 101 24.14 -12.95 -9.13
CA GLU A 101 23.07 -13.93 -9.17
C GLU A 101 23.52 -15.17 -8.41
N GLN A 102 22.77 -15.53 -7.37
CA GLN A 102 22.99 -16.80 -6.71
C GLN A 102 22.53 -17.84 -7.72
N ILE A 103 23.44 -18.26 -8.59
CA ILE A 103 23.24 -19.35 -9.55
C ILE A 103 22.84 -20.54 -8.68
N GLN A 104 21.54 -20.80 -8.59
CA GLN A 104 21.05 -22.09 -8.15
C GLN A 104 21.41 -23.04 -9.27
N LEU A 105 22.58 -23.69 -9.16
CA LEU A 105 22.83 -24.92 -9.90
C LEU A 105 21.76 -25.92 -9.45
N LEU A 106 20.79 -26.16 -10.34
CA LEU A 106 20.05 -27.40 -10.42
C LEU A 106 20.69 -28.26 -11.51
#